data_AF-A0A1Q9LG94-F1
#
_entry.id   AF-A0A1Q9LG94-F1
#
_cell.length_a   1.000
_cell.length_b   1.000
_cell.length_c   1.000
_cell.angle_alpha   90.00
_cell.angle_beta   90.00
_cell.angle_gamma   90.00
#
_symmetry.space_group_name_H-M   'P 1'
#
loop_
_entity.id
_entity.type
_entity.pdbx_description
1 polymer ?
#
loop_
_entity_poly.entity_id
_entity_poly.type
_entity_poly.pdbx_seq_one_letter_code
_entity_poly.pdbx_strand_id
1 'polypeptide(L)'
;MTQATRRDRGRTDQEIRAQARSLLVSDGPQAVTLRAIARELGITAPALYRYYSSREDLVAHLRADVCADLTAALTTAVSTADDPVARVLVLCRGFRSWALAHPQEFSLVFGSPSAGPPDLEKDSFGRVFLGVAGQVLATGAVPARPDAVPGSLREDLEGFRAELLELMSPPLSGEVLTVEVAHALLRCWVRLYGQVALEVFGQVPTPVTNTGALFESTLLDMLAEFGLS
;
A
#
# COMPACT_ATOMS: atom_id res chain seq x y z
N MET A 1 -15.97 8.39 -34.54
CA MET A 1 -14.83 7.54 -34.15
C MET A 1 -15.32 6.10 -34.02
N THR A 2 -14.79 5.18 -34.81
CA THR A 2 -15.23 3.79 -34.95
C THR A 2 -14.71 2.91 -33.80
N GLN A 3 -15.45 1.84 -33.45
CA GLN A 3 -15.11 0.90 -32.37
C GLN A 3 -13.73 0.23 -32.55
N ALA A 4 -13.28 0.04 -33.80
CA ALA A 4 -11.96 -0.50 -34.15
C ALA A 4 -10.81 0.44 -33.72
N THR A 5 -10.92 1.75 -33.93
CA THR A 5 -9.90 2.74 -33.54
C THR A 5 -9.78 2.87 -32.02
N ARG A 6 -10.88 2.66 -31.27
CA ARG A 6 -10.87 2.66 -29.80
C ARG A 6 -10.16 1.43 -29.23
N ARG A 7 -10.36 0.26 -29.84
CA ARG A 7 -9.67 -1.00 -29.47
C ARG A 7 -8.17 -0.92 -29.75
N ASP A 8 -7.80 -0.36 -30.90
CA ASP A 8 -6.39 -0.22 -31.28
C ASP A 8 -5.65 0.73 -30.33
N ARG A 9 -6.28 1.87 -29.99
CA ARG A 9 -5.75 2.80 -28.97
C ARG A 9 -5.59 2.15 -27.59
N GLY A 10 -6.55 1.34 -27.16
CA GLY A 10 -6.47 0.64 -25.87
C GLY A 10 -5.34 -0.38 -25.81
N ARG A 11 -5.11 -1.11 -26.91
CA ARG A 11 -3.98 -2.05 -27.01
C ARG A 11 -2.64 -1.33 -26.94
N THR A 12 -2.46 -0.26 -27.71
CA THR A 12 -1.20 0.53 -27.67
C THR A 12 -0.96 1.13 -26.29
N ASP A 13 -1.99 1.59 -25.60
CA ASP A 13 -1.89 2.11 -24.24
C ASP A 13 -1.41 1.05 -23.24
N GLN A 14 -1.92 -0.19 -23.35
CA GLN A 14 -1.44 -1.32 -22.56
C GLN A 14 0.01 -1.69 -22.87
N GLU A 15 0.41 -1.69 -24.15
CA GLU A 15 1.80 -1.93 -24.57
C GLU A 15 2.76 -0.87 -24.00
N ILE A 16 2.34 0.40 -23.98
CA ILE A 16 3.10 1.50 -23.36
C ILE A 16 3.32 1.26 -21.87
N ARG A 17 2.27 0.90 -21.12
CA ARG A 17 2.40 0.64 -19.67
C ARG A 17 3.20 -0.62 -19.37
N ALA A 18 3.01 -1.69 -20.14
CA ALA A 18 3.79 -2.91 -20.01
C ALA A 18 5.28 -2.64 -20.22
N GLN A 19 5.64 -1.85 -21.25
CA GLN A 19 7.03 -1.49 -21.51
C GLN A 19 7.59 -0.57 -20.41
N ALA A 20 6.81 0.41 -19.93
CA ALA A 20 7.20 1.27 -18.82
C ALA A 20 7.48 0.45 -17.55
N ARG A 21 6.65 -0.55 -17.24
CA ARG A 21 6.84 -1.46 -16.11
C ARG A 21 8.06 -2.35 -16.29
N SER A 22 8.32 -2.85 -17.49
CA SER A 22 9.53 -3.63 -17.80
C SER A 22 10.80 -2.83 -17.53
N LEU A 23 10.83 -1.55 -17.93
CA LEU A 23 11.95 -0.64 -17.65
C LEU A 23 12.08 -0.36 -16.16
N LEU A 24 10.96 -0.16 -15.46
CA LEU A 24 10.95 0.02 -14.00
C LEU A 24 11.58 -1.16 -13.27
N VAL A 25 11.16 -2.38 -13.61
CA VAL A 25 11.64 -3.60 -12.93
C VAL A 25 13.12 -3.85 -13.22
N SER A 26 13.57 -3.59 -14.45
CA SER A 26 14.94 -3.90 -14.87
C SER A 26 15.95 -2.84 -14.41
N ASP A 27 15.60 -1.56 -14.58
CA ASP A 27 16.55 -0.44 -14.50
C ASP A 27 16.13 0.64 -13.48
N GLY A 28 14.97 0.46 -12.82
CA GLY A 28 14.46 1.34 -11.78
C GLY A 28 13.69 2.58 -12.27
N PRO A 29 13.14 3.39 -11.36
CA PRO A 29 12.22 4.50 -11.68
C PRO A 29 12.79 5.57 -12.62
N GLN A 30 14.11 5.76 -12.62
CA GLN A 30 14.75 6.78 -13.47
C GLN A 30 14.86 6.34 -14.93
N ALA A 31 14.82 5.04 -15.22
CA ALA A 31 14.85 4.53 -16.57
C ALA A 31 13.50 4.69 -17.30
N VAL A 32 12.41 4.87 -16.54
CA VAL A 32 11.07 5.10 -17.09
C VAL A 32 11.00 6.50 -17.70
N THR A 33 11.33 6.59 -18.99
CA THR A 33 11.27 7.82 -19.79
C THR A 33 10.50 7.59 -21.08
N LEU A 34 9.77 8.61 -21.54
CA LEU A 34 9.04 8.53 -22.82
C LEU A 34 9.98 8.18 -23.98
N ARG A 35 11.22 8.66 -23.97
CA ARG A 35 12.21 8.33 -25.01
C ARG A 35 12.63 6.87 -24.99
N ALA A 36 12.91 6.30 -23.81
CA ALA A 36 13.27 4.89 -23.68
C ALA A 36 12.10 4.01 -24.16
N ILE A 37 10.89 4.29 -23.70
CA ILE A 37 9.69 3.53 -24.08
C ILE A 37 9.43 3.62 -25.59
N ALA A 38 9.54 4.82 -26.19
CA ALA A 38 9.34 5.00 -27.62
C ALA A 38 10.35 4.18 -28.45
N ARG A 39 11.61 4.14 -28.00
CA ARG A 39 12.67 3.34 -28.63
C ARG A 39 12.34 1.85 -28.57
N GLU A 40 11.96 1.32 -27.41
CA GLU A 40 11.65 -0.11 -27.25
C GLU A 40 10.40 -0.52 -28.04
N LEU A 41 9.42 0.37 -28.19
CA LEU A 41 8.20 0.12 -28.97
C LEU A 41 8.34 0.43 -30.46
N GLY A 42 9.48 0.95 -30.92
CA GLY A 42 9.69 1.33 -32.32
C GLY A 42 8.80 2.49 -32.80
N ILE A 43 8.36 3.36 -31.90
CA ILE A 43 7.53 4.54 -32.21
C ILE A 43 8.29 5.85 -31.92
N THR A 44 7.72 6.97 -32.34
CA THR A 44 8.32 8.28 -32.06
C THR A 44 7.91 8.79 -30.68
N ALA A 45 8.80 9.47 -29.96
CA ALA A 45 8.48 10.06 -28.66
C ALA A 45 7.27 11.04 -28.72
N PRO A 46 7.10 11.88 -29.77
CA PRO A 46 5.87 12.66 -29.98
C PRO A 46 4.58 11.84 -30.00
N ALA A 47 4.61 10.58 -30.47
CA ALA A 47 3.42 9.73 -30.49
C ALA A 47 2.94 9.36 -29.08
N LEU A 48 3.85 9.24 -28.10
CA LEU A 48 3.51 8.96 -26.70
C LEU A 48 2.78 10.12 -26.03
N TYR A 49 3.03 11.37 -26.44
CA TYR A 49 2.32 12.53 -25.90
C TYR A 49 0.82 12.54 -26.23
N ARG A 50 0.37 11.70 -27.18
CA ARG A 50 -1.06 11.48 -27.44
C ARG A 50 -1.74 10.62 -26.38
N TYR A 51 -0.97 9.92 -25.55
CA TYR A 51 -1.43 9.04 -24.48
C TYR A 51 -1.19 9.66 -23.11
N TYR A 52 0.00 10.23 -22.90
CA TYR A 52 0.41 10.80 -21.62
C TYR A 52 0.91 12.23 -21.82
N SER A 53 0.40 13.15 -21.01
CA SER A 53 0.75 14.58 -21.07
C SER A 53 2.19 14.85 -20.63
N SER A 54 2.75 13.99 -19.77
CA SER A 54 4.12 14.07 -19.28
C SER A 54 4.66 12.69 -18.86
N ARG A 55 5.93 12.63 -18.44
CA ARG A 55 6.50 11.44 -17.80
C ARG A 55 5.78 11.15 -16.48
N GLU A 56 5.50 12.20 -15.72
CA GLU A 56 4.87 12.14 -14.40
C GLU A 56 3.44 11.60 -14.51
N ASP A 57 2.73 11.94 -15.58
CA ASP A 57 1.40 11.39 -15.91
C ASP A 57 1.46 9.87 -16.17
N LEU A 58 2.43 9.41 -16.98
CA LEU A 58 2.67 7.98 -17.18
C LEU A 58 3.05 7.27 -15.87
N VAL A 59 3.92 7.88 -15.07
CA VAL A 59 4.35 7.33 -13.77
C VAL A 59 3.17 7.23 -12.79
N ALA A 60 2.26 8.20 -12.78
CA ALA A 60 1.04 8.15 -11.96
C ALA A 60 0.15 6.97 -12.37
N HIS A 61 -0.02 6.71 -13.66
CA HIS A 61 -0.74 5.53 -14.15
C HIS A 61 -0.03 4.23 -13.76
N LEU A 62 1.30 4.19 -13.86
CA LEU A 62 2.07 3.01 -13.46
C LEU A 62 1.97 2.74 -11.96
N ARG A 63 1.97 3.78 -11.11
CA ARG A 63 1.70 3.65 -9.67
C ARG A 63 0.31 3.08 -9.41
N ALA A 64 -0.71 3.58 -10.12
CA ALA A 64 -2.08 3.10 -9.97
C ALA A 64 -2.19 1.61 -10.36
N ASP A 65 -1.58 1.19 -11.47
CA ASP A 65 -1.53 -0.22 -11.89
C ASP A 65 -0.86 -1.11 -10.83
N VAL A 66 0.29 -0.70 -10.30
CA VAL A 66 1.00 -1.44 -9.24
C VAL A 66 0.15 -1.54 -7.96
N CYS A 67 -0.46 -0.45 -7.52
CA CYS A 67 -1.36 -0.45 -6.35
C CYS A 67 -2.57 -1.36 -6.57
N ALA A 68 -3.15 -1.36 -7.78
CA ALA A 68 -4.30 -2.19 -8.11
C ALA A 68 -3.94 -3.69 -8.08
N ASP A 69 -2.80 -4.07 -8.67
CA ASP A 69 -2.31 -5.44 -8.66
C ASP A 69 -2.02 -5.93 -7.24
N LEU A 70 -1.33 -5.11 -6.45
CA LEU A 70 -1.03 -5.41 -5.04
C LEU A 70 -2.32 -5.58 -4.23
N THR A 71 -3.26 -4.65 -4.38
CA THR A 71 -4.57 -4.69 -3.71
C THR A 71 -5.33 -5.96 -4.06
N ALA A 72 -5.36 -6.34 -5.33
CA ALA A 72 -6.01 -7.57 -5.78
C ALA A 72 -5.34 -8.83 -5.21
N ALA A 73 -4.01 -8.87 -5.21
CA ALA A 73 -3.24 -9.99 -4.65
C ALA A 73 -3.48 -10.15 -3.15
N LEU A 74 -3.45 -9.06 -2.38
CA LEU A 74 -3.70 -9.09 -0.94
C LEU A 74 -5.14 -9.43 -0.59
N THR A 75 -6.10 -8.87 -1.32
CA THR A 75 -7.53 -9.21 -1.15
C THR A 75 -7.78 -10.71 -1.37
N THR A 76 -7.14 -11.28 -2.41
CA THR A 76 -7.21 -12.71 -2.71
C THR A 76 -6.55 -13.55 -1.62
N ALA A 77 -5.39 -13.12 -1.11
CA ALA A 77 -4.72 -13.84 -0.02
C ALA A 77 -5.58 -13.86 1.25
N VAL A 78 -6.13 -12.71 1.65
CA VAL A 78 -6.98 -12.56 2.84
C VAL A 78 -8.24 -13.41 2.76
N SER A 79 -8.85 -13.57 1.58
CA SER A 79 -10.07 -14.38 1.43
C SER A 79 -9.89 -15.88 1.67
N THR A 80 -8.63 -16.36 1.73
CA THR A 80 -8.31 -17.76 2.03
C THR A 80 -8.30 -18.08 3.53
N ALA A 81 -8.36 -17.06 4.40
CA ALA A 81 -8.39 -17.23 5.85
C ALA A 81 -9.80 -16.97 6.41
N ASP A 82 -10.23 -17.84 7.33
CA ASP A 82 -11.57 -17.76 7.94
C ASP A 82 -11.61 -16.83 9.16
N ASP A 83 -10.53 -16.81 9.95
CA ASP A 83 -10.45 -16.05 11.20
C ASP A 83 -9.89 -14.60 10.97
N PRO A 84 -10.47 -13.56 11.60
CA PRO A 84 -10.00 -12.18 11.46
C PRO A 84 -8.53 -11.96 11.84
N VAL A 85 -8.00 -12.64 12.87
CA VAL A 85 -6.59 -12.52 13.27
C VAL A 85 -5.70 -13.19 12.23
N ALA A 86 -6.08 -14.38 11.74
CA ALA A 86 -5.39 -15.04 10.65
C ALA A 86 -5.33 -14.17 9.39
N ARG A 87 -6.41 -13.41 9.09
CA ARG A 87 -6.44 -12.44 7.98
C ARG A 87 -5.43 -11.32 8.15
N VAL A 88 -5.25 -10.77 9.36
CA VAL A 88 -4.21 -9.76 9.65
C VAL A 88 -2.84 -10.32 9.32
N LEU A 89 -2.54 -11.53 9.81
CA LEU A 89 -1.25 -12.18 9.58
C LEU A 89 -0.99 -12.44 8.09
N VAL A 90 -1.98 -12.98 7.37
CA VAL A 90 -1.89 -13.22 5.92
C VAL A 90 -1.66 -11.92 5.17
N LEU A 91 -2.38 -10.85 5.53
CA LEU A 91 -2.25 -9.55 4.89
C LEU A 91 -0.85 -8.96 5.07
N CYS A 92 -0.36 -8.90 6.31
CA CYS A 92 0.95 -8.35 6.62
C CYS A 92 2.08 -9.15 5.97
N ARG A 93 2.03 -10.50 6.06
CA ARG A 93 3.02 -11.38 5.42
C ARG A 93 2.97 -11.29 3.91
N GLY A 94 1.78 -11.20 3.32
CA GLY A 94 1.58 -11.00 1.88
C GLY A 94 2.19 -9.69 1.41
N PHE A 95 1.95 -8.60 2.12
CA PHE A 95 2.52 -7.29 1.80
C PHE A 95 4.05 -7.32 1.86
N ARG A 96 4.64 -7.86 2.94
CA ARG A 96 6.10 -8.00 3.04
C ARG A 96 6.67 -8.86 1.91
N SER A 97 6.06 -10.01 1.66
CA SER A 97 6.55 -10.94 0.63
C SER A 97 6.54 -10.30 -0.76
N TRP A 98 5.46 -9.58 -1.10
CA TRP A 98 5.39 -8.80 -2.32
C TRP A 98 6.45 -7.70 -2.35
N ALA A 99 6.58 -6.90 -1.29
CA ALA A 99 7.50 -5.77 -1.26
C ALA A 99 8.96 -6.21 -1.50
N LEU A 100 9.38 -7.33 -0.91
CA LEU A 100 10.72 -7.90 -1.08
C LEU A 100 10.93 -8.51 -2.47
N ALA A 101 9.89 -9.06 -3.10
CA ALA A 101 9.97 -9.58 -4.45
C ALA A 101 9.93 -8.48 -5.53
N HIS A 102 9.41 -7.29 -5.19
CA HIS A 102 9.14 -6.19 -6.11
C HIS A 102 9.78 -4.85 -5.66
N PRO A 103 11.08 -4.79 -5.37
CA PRO A 103 11.71 -3.62 -4.72
C PRO A 103 11.64 -2.33 -5.54
N GLN A 104 11.72 -2.40 -6.88
CA GLN A 104 11.62 -1.22 -7.75
C GLN A 104 10.20 -0.66 -7.79
N GLU A 105 9.20 -1.54 -7.83
CA GLU A 105 7.79 -1.16 -7.78
C GLU A 105 7.42 -0.62 -6.40
N PHE A 106 7.94 -1.23 -5.34
CA PHE A 106 7.85 -0.70 -3.98
C PHE A 106 8.43 0.71 -3.91
N SER A 107 9.65 0.93 -4.41
CA SER A 107 10.27 2.25 -4.43
C SER A 107 9.44 3.29 -5.20
N LEU A 108 8.77 2.88 -6.28
CA LEU A 108 7.94 3.77 -7.07
C LEU A 108 6.69 4.24 -6.31
N VAL A 109 5.99 3.31 -5.65
CA VAL A 109 4.72 3.57 -4.96
C VAL A 109 4.95 4.19 -3.59
N PHE A 110 5.90 3.65 -2.84
CA PHE A 110 6.06 3.88 -1.40
C PHE A 110 7.30 4.71 -1.07
N GLY A 111 8.37 4.62 -1.88
CA GLY A 111 9.63 5.34 -1.64
C GLY A 111 9.65 6.81 -2.08
N SER A 112 8.60 7.29 -2.76
CA SER A 112 8.59 8.65 -3.32
C SER A 112 7.82 9.62 -2.43
N PRO A 113 8.25 10.89 -2.32
CA PRO A 113 7.48 11.92 -1.61
C PRO A 113 6.05 12.02 -2.15
N SER A 114 5.06 12.14 -1.25
CA SER A 114 3.68 12.42 -1.63
C SER A 114 3.54 13.87 -2.10
N ALA A 115 2.65 14.12 -3.05
CA ALA A 115 2.39 15.45 -3.60
C ALA A 115 1.39 16.28 -2.75
N GLY A 116 1.04 15.81 -1.56
CA GLY A 116 -0.01 16.40 -0.73
C GLY A 116 -0.31 15.57 0.53
N PRO A 117 -1.30 16.00 1.33
CA PRO A 117 -1.77 15.23 2.48
C PRO A 117 -2.29 13.85 2.03
N PRO A 118 -2.22 12.84 2.92
CA PRO A 118 -2.82 11.54 2.64
C PRO A 118 -4.33 11.70 2.39
N ASP A 119 -4.83 10.95 1.41
CA ASP A 119 -6.24 10.88 1.06
C ASP A 119 -6.67 9.42 1.22
N LEU A 120 -7.18 9.09 2.41
CA LEU A 120 -7.55 7.73 2.78
C LEU A 120 -8.72 7.18 1.94
N GLU A 121 -9.56 8.07 1.39
CA GLU A 121 -10.68 7.68 0.54
C GLU A 121 -10.19 7.06 -0.77
N LYS A 122 -9.14 7.67 -1.36
CA LYS A 122 -8.51 7.23 -2.62
C LYS A 122 -7.44 6.16 -2.42
N ASP A 123 -7.00 5.92 -1.19
CA ASP A 123 -5.99 4.90 -0.88
C ASP A 123 -6.59 3.48 -0.88
N SER A 124 -6.79 2.93 -2.07
CA SER A 124 -7.27 1.54 -2.24
C SER A 124 -6.40 0.49 -1.53
N PHE A 125 -5.09 0.73 -1.40
CA PHE A 125 -4.17 -0.18 -0.72
C PHE A 125 -4.40 -0.15 0.79
N GLY A 126 -4.39 1.04 1.40
CA GLY A 126 -4.70 1.23 2.82
C GLY A 126 -6.07 0.65 3.19
N ARG A 127 -7.07 0.76 2.31
CA ARG A 127 -8.43 0.24 2.53
C ARG A 127 -8.49 -1.28 2.74
N VAL A 128 -7.55 -2.07 2.17
CA VAL A 128 -7.48 -3.52 2.45
C VAL A 128 -7.15 -3.76 3.93
N PHE A 129 -6.18 -3.01 4.48
CA PHE A 129 -5.80 -3.10 5.89
C PHE A 129 -6.91 -2.62 6.80
N LEU A 130 -7.55 -1.50 6.45
CA LEU A 130 -8.69 -0.98 7.19
C LEU A 130 -9.87 -1.95 7.22
N GLY A 131 -10.16 -2.65 6.12
CA GLY A 131 -11.21 -3.67 6.08
C GLY A 131 -10.93 -4.86 7.01
N VAL A 132 -9.69 -5.36 7.03
CA VAL A 132 -9.31 -6.46 7.94
C VAL A 132 -9.29 -5.98 9.39
N ALA A 133 -8.75 -4.79 9.66
CA ALA A 133 -8.76 -4.20 11.00
C ALA A 133 -10.20 -4.00 11.53
N GLY A 134 -11.11 -3.52 10.68
CA GLY A 134 -12.53 -3.35 11.03
C GLY A 134 -13.19 -4.67 11.43
N GLN A 135 -12.88 -5.77 10.75
CA GLN A 135 -13.38 -7.11 11.10
C GLN A 135 -12.88 -7.56 12.48
N VAL A 136 -11.62 -7.30 12.81
CA VAL A 136 -11.02 -7.62 14.12
C VAL A 136 -11.63 -6.76 15.22
N LEU A 137 -11.76 -5.45 15.01
CA LEU A 137 -12.34 -4.55 16.00
C LEU A 137 -13.82 -4.85 16.25
N ALA A 138 -14.56 -5.32 15.23
CA ALA A 138 -15.94 -5.76 15.37
C ALA A 138 -16.12 -6.97 16.30
N THR A 139 -15.05 -7.74 16.60
CA THR A 139 -15.10 -8.81 17.60
C THR A 139 -14.92 -8.31 19.03
N GLY A 140 -14.76 -6.99 19.23
CA GLY A 140 -14.50 -6.38 20.54
C GLY A 140 -13.01 -6.35 20.92
N ALA A 141 -12.09 -6.54 19.96
CA ALA A 141 -10.67 -6.37 20.20
C ALA A 141 -10.38 -4.91 20.56
N VAL A 142 -9.70 -4.70 21.69
CA VAL A 142 -9.37 -3.36 22.19
C VAL A 142 -7.90 -3.26 22.57
N PRO A 143 -7.29 -2.07 22.46
CA PRO A 143 -5.89 -1.89 22.80
C PRO A 143 -5.67 -2.13 24.30
N ALA A 144 -4.65 -2.90 24.66
CA ALA A 144 -4.30 -3.23 26.04
C ALA A 144 -3.82 -2.03 26.87
N ARG A 145 -3.43 -0.92 26.21
CA ARG A 145 -2.95 0.32 26.85
C ARG A 145 -3.59 1.56 26.22
N PRO A 146 -4.88 1.84 26.51
CA PRO A 146 -5.58 2.97 25.93
C PRO A 146 -4.98 4.32 26.37
N ASP A 147 -4.54 4.46 27.62
CA ASP A 147 -4.10 5.75 28.18
C ASP A 147 -2.77 6.32 27.64
N ALA A 148 -2.17 5.69 26.63
CA ALA A 148 -0.85 6.02 26.11
C ALA A 148 -0.84 7.13 25.03
N VAL A 149 -1.97 7.79 24.75
CA VAL A 149 -2.06 8.83 23.70
C VAL A 149 -1.43 10.15 24.19
N PRO A 150 -0.33 10.63 23.56
CA PRO A 150 0.23 11.93 23.91
C PRO A 150 -0.77 13.06 23.67
N GLY A 151 -0.89 13.99 24.62
CA GLY A 151 -1.84 15.10 24.51
C GLY A 151 -1.66 15.95 23.25
N SER A 152 -0.42 16.10 22.78
CA SER A 152 -0.09 16.85 21.56
C SER A 152 -0.56 16.20 20.26
N LEU A 153 -0.88 14.90 20.25
CA LEU A 153 -1.37 14.19 19.07
C LEU A 153 -2.89 14.04 19.05
N ARG A 154 -3.59 14.45 20.12
CA ARG A 154 -5.01 14.14 20.28
C ARG A 154 -5.88 14.78 19.20
N GLU A 155 -5.61 16.02 18.83
CA GLU A 155 -6.36 16.72 17.77
C GLU A 155 -6.20 16.02 16.41
N ASP A 156 -4.96 15.74 16.02
CA ASP A 156 -4.66 15.00 14.78
C ASP A 156 -5.34 13.62 14.76
N LEU A 157 -5.32 12.92 15.90
CA LEU A 157 -5.93 11.60 16.03
C LEU A 157 -7.46 11.63 16.01
N GLU A 158 -8.10 12.71 16.48
CA GLU A 158 -9.55 12.88 16.33
C GLU A 158 -9.93 13.12 14.87
N GLY A 159 -9.14 13.90 14.13
CA GLY A 159 -9.31 14.05 12.68
C GLY A 159 -9.17 12.71 11.95
N PHE A 160 -8.08 11.98 12.22
CA PHE A 160 -7.86 10.65 11.66
C PHE A 160 -8.98 9.67 12.03
N ARG A 161 -9.41 9.66 13.30
CA ARG A 161 -10.52 8.83 13.77
C ARG A 161 -11.83 9.14 13.04
N ALA A 162 -12.13 10.41 12.78
CA ALA A 162 -13.33 10.79 12.04
C ALA A 162 -13.31 10.22 10.62
N GLU A 163 -12.18 10.31 9.92
CA GLU A 163 -12.00 9.67 8.61
C GLU A 163 -12.15 8.14 8.68
N LEU A 164 -11.57 7.50 9.71
CA LEU A 164 -11.71 6.06 9.88
C LEU A 164 -13.18 5.64 10.09
N LEU A 165 -13.97 6.38 10.86
CA LEU A 165 -15.39 6.08 11.07
C LEU A 165 -16.19 6.06 9.77
N GLU A 166 -15.83 6.89 8.79
CA GLU A 166 -16.47 6.93 7.46
C GLU A 166 -15.99 5.80 6.54
N LEU A 167 -14.76 5.34 6.72
CA LEU A 167 -14.10 4.39 5.81
C LEU A 167 -14.15 2.93 6.27
N MET A 168 -14.41 2.68 7.56
CA MET A 168 -14.45 1.32 8.13
C MET A 168 -15.52 0.44 7.48
N SER A 169 -15.16 -0.82 7.21
CA SER A 169 -16.08 -1.86 6.79
C SER A 169 -15.75 -3.17 7.52
N PRO A 170 -16.65 -3.71 8.36
CA PRO A 170 -17.99 -3.20 8.68
C PRO A 170 -17.96 -1.84 9.42
N PRO A 171 -19.05 -1.04 9.38
CA PRO A 171 -19.13 0.20 10.15
C PRO A 171 -18.97 -0.06 11.65
N LEU A 172 -18.16 0.76 12.31
CA LEU A 172 -17.91 0.67 13.75
C LEU A 172 -18.52 1.87 14.48
N SER A 173 -18.96 1.67 15.72
CA SER A 173 -19.39 2.78 16.57
C SER A 173 -18.18 3.57 17.07
N GLY A 174 -18.41 4.83 17.43
CA GLY A 174 -17.38 5.67 18.05
C GLY A 174 -16.93 5.18 19.44
N GLU A 175 -17.68 4.26 20.07
CA GLU A 175 -17.32 3.59 21.31
C GLU A 175 -16.28 2.49 21.09
N VAL A 176 -16.33 1.81 19.94
CA VAL A 176 -15.33 0.80 19.54
C VAL A 176 -14.11 1.50 18.94
N LEU A 177 -14.31 2.38 17.96
CA LEU A 177 -13.23 3.10 17.30
C LEU A 177 -12.90 4.37 18.08
N THR A 178 -12.24 4.24 19.23
CA THR A 178 -11.80 5.38 20.05
C THR A 178 -10.51 6.02 19.49
N VAL A 179 -10.10 7.17 20.06
CA VAL A 179 -8.83 7.84 19.72
C VAL A 179 -7.64 6.91 19.97
N GLU A 180 -7.73 6.11 21.02
CA GLU A 180 -6.72 5.15 21.44
C GLU A 180 -6.60 3.99 20.44
N VAL A 181 -7.73 3.54 19.87
CA VAL A 181 -7.74 2.57 18.76
C VAL A 181 -7.14 3.18 17.51
N ALA A 182 -7.55 4.40 17.13
CA ALA A 182 -6.98 5.09 15.98
C ALA A 182 -5.46 5.25 16.11
N HIS A 183 -4.98 5.62 17.30
CA HIS A 183 -3.55 5.70 17.61
C HIS A 183 -2.86 4.34 17.48
N ALA A 184 -3.44 3.26 18.01
CA ALA A 184 -2.89 1.92 17.91
C ALA A 184 -2.78 1.45 16.45
N LEU A 185 -3.82 1.69 15.64
CA LEU A 185 -3.82 1.40 14.20
C LEU A 185 -2.73 2.17 13.46
N LEU A 186 -2.59 3.48 13.75
CA LEU A 186 -1.53 4.30 13.16
C LEU A 186 -0.13 3.79 13.53
N ARG A 187 0.10 3.41 14.80
CA ARG A 187 1.38 2.82 15.21
C ARG A 187 1.64 1.47 14.55
N CYS A 188 0.60 0.65 14.36
CA CYS A 188 0.70 -0.61 13.63
C CYS A 188 1.13 -0.37 12.18
N TRP A 189 0.49 0.59 11.51
CA TRP A 189 0.86 1.00 10.15
C TRP A 189 2.31 1.47 10.05
N VAL A 190 2.72 2.41 10.91
CA VAL A 190 4.09 2.96 10.92
C VAL A 190 5.15 1.88 11.14
N ARG A 191 4.91 0.93 12.05
CA ARG A 191 5.83 -0.17 12.32
C ARG A 191 5.92 -1.16 11.17
N LEU A 192 4.78 -1.61 10.66
CA LEU A 192 4.70 -2.54 9.53
C LEU A 192 5.42 -1.95 8.31
N TYR A 193 5.01 -0.75 7.91
CA TYR A 193 5.55 -0.08 6.75
C TYR A 193 7.02 0.28 6.92
N GLY A 194 7.38 0.86 8.07
CA GLY A 194 8.75 1.26 8.36
C GLY A 194 9.72 0.08 8.32
N GLN A 195 9.34 -1.06 8.90
CA GLN A 195 10.16 -2.26 8.84
C GLN A 195 10.28 -2.80 7.41
N VAL A 196 9.16 -2.94 6.67
CA VAL A 196 9.20 -3.43 5.28
C VAL A 196 10.06 -2.52 4.40
N ALA A 197 9.95 -1.21 4.55
CA ALA A 197 10.78 -0.25 3.83
C ALA A 197 12.27 -0.40 4.17
N LEU A 198 12.63 -0.56 5.45
CA LEU A 198 14.02 -0.82 5.86
C LEU A 198 14.57 -2.10 5.23
N GLU A 199 13.77 -3.16 5.16
CA GLU A 199 14.17 -4.42 4.54
C GLU A 199 14.34 -4.27 3.01
N VAL A 200 13.37 -3.65 2.32
CA VAL A 200 13.42 -3.43 0.87
C VAL A 200 14.60 -2.57 0.45
N PHE A 201 14.89 -1.50 1.20
CA PHE A 201 15.99 -0.58 0.89
C PHE A 201 17.35 -1.03 1.45
N GLY A 202 17.41 -2.19 2.11
CA GLY A 202 18.66 -2.72 2.69
C GLY A 202 19.23 -1.84 3.81
N GLN A 203 18.36 -1.16 4.57
CA GLN A 203 18.72 -0.19 5.62
C GLN A 203 18.55 -0.75 7.04
N VAL A 204 18.40 -2.07 7.21
CA VAL A 204 18.32 -2.69 8.54
C VAL A 204 19.66 -2.43 9.28
N PRO A 205 19.65 -1.71 10.42
CA PRO A 205 20.87 -1.11 11.01
C PRO A 205 21.76 -2.09 11.78
N THR A 206 21.50 -3.40 11.66
CA THR A 206 22.18 -4.46 12.40
C THR A 206 22.44 -5.64 11.46
N PRO A 207 23.45 -6.49 11.73
CA PRO A 207 23.70 -7.70 10.95
C PRO A 207 22.67 -8.79 11.27
N VAL A 208 21.39 -8.45 11.25
CA VAL A 208 20.29 -9.40 11.38
C VAL A 208 20.24 -10.23 10.10
N THR A 209 20.65 -11.49 10.22
CA THR A 209 20.66 -12.45 9.10
C THR A 209 19.27 -13.00 8.79
N ASN A 210 18.32 -12.88 9.73
CA ASN A 210 16.94 -13.33 9.58
C ASN A 210 15.95 -12.20 9.85
N THR A 211 15.79 -11.29 8.89
CA THR A 211 14.81 -10.20 8.97
C THR A 211 13.37 -10.69 9.02
N GLY A 212 13.11 -11.91 8.51
CA GLY A 212 11.80 -12.56 8.63
C GLY A 212 11.40 -12.84 10.08
N ALA A 213 12.33 -13.34 10.90
CA ALA A 213 12.05 -13.57 12.32
C ALA A 213 11.81 -12.25 13.07
N LEU A 214 12.52 -11.18 12.73
CA LEU A 214 12.26 -9.85 13.28
C LEU A 214 10.85 -9.37 12.91
N PHE A 215 10.44 -9.57 11.66
CA PHE A 215 9.09 -9.22 11.19
C PHE A 215 8.00 -9.98 11.93
N GLU A 216 8.16 -11.29 12.10
CA GLU A 216 7.20 -12.10 12.86
C GLU A 216 7.12 -11.65 14.33
N SER A 217 8.25 -11.30 14.96
CA SER A 217 8.24 -10.74 16.31
C SER A 217 7.46 -9.42 16.38
N THR A 218 7.69 -8.51 15.44
CA THR A 218 6.95 -7.23 15.36
C THR A 218 5.45 -7.46 15.17
N LEU A 219 5.06 -8.43 14.33
CA LEU A 219 3.65 -8.77 14.13
C LEU A 219 2.99 -9.32 15.39
N LEU A 220 3.66 -10.20 16.11
CA LEU A 220 3.13 -10.75 17.37
C LEU A 220 2.97 -9.66 18.43
N ASP A 221 3.93 -8.74 18.54
CA ASP A 221 3.83 -7.58 19.44
C ASP A 221 2.63 -6.69 19.07
N MET A 222 2.41 -6.46 17.77
CA MET A 222 1.26 -5.70 17.27
C MET A 222 -0.07 -6.37 17.59
N LEU A 223 -0.17 -7.71 17.48
CA LEU A 223 -1.39 -8.44 17.86
C LEU A 223 -1.63 -8.40 19.37
N ALA A 224 -0.57 -8.59 20.16
CA ALA A 224 -0.65 -8.53 21.62
C ALA A 224 -1.13 -7.16 22.12
N GLU A 225 -0.86 -6.07 21.39
CA GLU A 225 -1.41 -4.75 21.69
C GLU A 225 -2.94 -4.72 21.67
N PHE A 226 -3.61 -5.59 20.92
CA PHE A 226 -5.08 -5.71 20.89
C PHE A 226 -5.61 -6.86 21.74
N GLY A 227 -4.76 -7.48 22.56
CA GLY A 227 -5.12 -8.67 23.34
C GLY A 227 -5.35 -9.92 22.47
N LEU A 228 -4.78 -9.94 21.26
CA LEU A 228 -4.89 -11.05 20.32
C LEU A 228 -3.64 -11.93 20.44
N SER A 229 -3.81 -13.25 20.54
CA SER A 229 -2.73 -14.24 20.70
C SER A 229 -2.89 -15.40 19.75
#